data_AF-A0A346AWM3-F1
#
_entry.id   AF-A0A346AWM3-F1
#
_cell.length_a   1.000
_cell.length_b   1.000
_cell.length_c   1.000
_cell.angle_alpha   90.00
_cell.angle_beta   90.00
_cell.angle_gamma   90.00
#
_symmetry.space_group_name_H-M   'P 1'
#
loop_
_entity.id
_entity.type
_entity.pdbx_description
1 polymer ?
#
loop_
_entity_poly.entity_id
_entity_poly.type
_entity_poly.pdbx_seq_one_letter_code
_entity_poly.pdbx_strand_id
1 'polypeptide(L)' 'MAKKLDFSYLNDSGKKVSGAAAFTHYVYTEKGGVQGYNDEVGAEYVAEFIRQNSDIINEGIEKKVRRSRLKVV' A
#
# COMPACT_ATOMS: atom_id res chain seq x y z
N MET A 1 -5.57 -5.83 15.75
CA MET A 1 -5.48 -4.37 15.82
C MET A 1 -4.44 -3.92 14.83
N ALA A 2 -4.76 -3.01 13.90
CA ALA A 2 -3.75 -2.43 13.02
C ALA A 2 -2.74 -1.68 13.89
N LYS A 3 -1.45 -2.01 13.76
CA LYS A 3 -0.38 -1.32 14.47
C LYS A 3 -0.44 0.15 14.07
N LYS A 4 -0.70 1.04 15.03
CA LYS A 4 -0.72 2.49 14.78
C LYS A 4 0.67 2.89 14.31
N LEU A 5 0.76 3.50 13.13
CA LEU A 5 2.01 4.04 12.61
C LEU A 5 2.51 5.12 13.59
N ASP A 6 3.78 5.02 14.00
CA ASP A 6 4.44 6.01 14.84
C ASP A 6 5.52 6.71 14.02
N PHE A 7 5.27 7.97 13.68
CA PHE A 7 6.19 8.83 12.93
C PHE A 7 7.09 9.65 13.85
N SER A 8 7.07 9.39 15.16
CA SER A 8 7.80 10.21 16.12
C SER A 8 9.31 10.21 15.86
N TYR A 9 9.93 11.38 16.01
CA TYR A 9 11.37 11.55 15.87
C TYR A 9 11.91 12.47 16.96
N LEU A 10 13.24 12.47 17.17
CA LEU A 10 13.93 13.43 18.02
C LEU A 10 14.39 14.60 17.17
N ASN A 11 14.07 15.83 17.57
CA ASN A 11 14.60 17.02 16.92
C ASN A 11 16.03 17.36 17.38
N ASP A 12 16.63 18.39 16.80
CA ASP A 12 18.00 18.83 17.11
C ASP A 12 18.21 19.25 18.57
N SER A 13 17.12 19.59 19.27
CA SER A 13 17.13 19.89 20.71
C SER A 13 16.95 18.66 21.60
N GLY A 14 16.92 17.45 21.02
CA GLY A 14 16.68 16.19 21.72
C GLY A 14 15.23 15.99 22.18
N LYS A 15 14.28 16.83 21.75
CA LYS A 15 12.87 16.73 22.10
C LYS A 15 12.16 15.77 21.16
N LYS A 16 11.38 14.84 21.73
CA LYS A 16 10.49 13.97 20.95
C LYS A 16 9.34 14.77 20.35
N VAL A 17 9.26 14.77 19.02
CA VAL A 17 8.14 15.29 18.25
C VAL A 17 7.24 14.10 17.90
N SER A 18 5.93 14.26 18.09
CA SER A 18 4.94 13.20 17.87
C SER A 18 3.65 13.76 17.28
N GLY A 19 2.72 12.87 16.92
CA GLY A 19 1.40 13.24 16.40
C GLY A 19 1.47 13.91 15.03
N ALA A 20 0.62 14.91 14.81
CA ALA A 20 0.45 15.55 13.49
C ALA A 20 1.72 16.25 13.00
N ALA A 21 2.50 16.85 13.90
CA ALA A 21 3.77 17.50 13.54
C ALA A 21 4.79 16.49 13.02
N ALA A 22 4.90 15.33 13.67
CA ALA A 22 5.80 14.26 13.24
C ALA A 22 5.39 13.63 11.92
N PHE A 23 4.08 13.43 11.72
CA PHE A 23 3.56 13.00 10.43
C PHE A 23 3.82 14.02 9.31
N THR A 24 3.61 15.30 9.58
CA THR A 24 3.87 16.37 8.60
C THR A 24 5.34 16.40 8.21
N HIS A 25 6.24 16.28 9.19
CA HIS A 25 7.68 16.16 8.92
C HIS A 25 7.94 15.00 7.96
N TYR A 26 7.51 13.78 8.31
CA TYR A 26 7.64 12.60 7.47
C TYR A 26 7.16 12.82 6.02
N VAL A 27 5.96 13.38 5.85
CA VAL A 27 5.39 13.63 4.51
C VAL A 27 6.26 14.57 3.68
N TYR A 28 6.74 15.67 4.26
CA TYR A 28 7.45 16.69 3.49
C TYR A 28 8.96 16.48 3.41
N THR A 29 9.58 15.78 4.37
CA THR A 29 11.03 15.54 4.40
C THR A 29 11.42 14.18 3.85
N GLU A 30 10.65 13.13 4.13
CA GLU A 30 10.97 11.76 3.69
C GLU A 30 10.24 11.37 2.41
N LYS A 31 9.03 11.87 2.20
CA LYS A 31 8.22 11.54 1.00
C LYS A 31 8.21 12.59 -0.09
N GLY A 32 8.89 13.73 0.12
CA GLY A 32 8.95 14.81 -0.87
C GLY A 32 7.61 15.53 -1.08
N GLY A 33 6.67 15.38 -0.15
CA GLY A 33 5.37 16.05 -0.16
C GLY A 33 4.17 15.11 -0.15
N VAL A 34 2.98 15.70 -0.15
CA VAL A 34 1.69 14.98 -0.07
C VAL A 34 1.53 13.99 -1.23
N GLN A 35 1.97 14.37 -2.43
CA GLN A 35 1.88 13.50 -3.60
C GLN A 35 2.71 12.22 -3.40
N GLY A 36 3.98 12.33 -3.00
CA GLY A 36 4.83 11.16 -2.77
C GLY A 36 4.31 10.24 -1.66
N TYR A 37 3.73 10.81 -0.59
CA TYR A 37 3.06 10.00 0.44
C TYR A 37 1.84 9.25 -0.11
N ASN A 38 0.99 9.94 -0.89
CA ASN A 38 -0.20 9.33 -1.47
C ASN A 38 0.14 8.27 -2.53
N ASP A 39 1.23 8.45 -3.29
CA ASP A 39 1.71 7.46 -4.25
C ASP A 39 2.12 6.16 -3.54
N GLU A 40 2.82 6.26 -2.40
CA GLU A 40 3.18 5.10 -1.57
C GLU A 40 1.95 4.39 -1.01
N VAL A 41 1.00 5.16 -0.45
CA VAL A 41 -0.26 4.60 0.06
C VAL A 41 -1.05 3.91 -1.05
N GLY A 42 -1.11 4.51 -2.24
CA GLY A 42 -1.77 3.95 -3.40
C GLY A 42 -1.14 2.63 -3.86
N ALA A 43 0.20 2.58 -3.92
CA ALA A 43 0.94 1.37 -4.27
C ALA A 43 0.63 0.22 -3.30
N GLU A 44 0.64 0.49 -2.00
CA GLU A 44 0.31 -0.51 -0.97
C GLU A 44 -1.15 -0.99 -1.08
N TYR A 45 -2.10 -0.09 -1.34
CA TYR A 45 -3.49 -0.49 -1.57
C TYR A 45 -3.67 -1.40 -2.78
N VAL A 46 -3.01 -1.10 -3.89
CA VAL A 46 -3.08 -1.94 -5.10
C VAL A 46 -2.43 -3.29 -4.85
N ALA A 47 -1.26 -3.33 -4.21
CA ALA A 47 -0.57 -4.58 -3.89
C ALA A 47 -1.43 -5.47 -2.99
N GLU A 48 -2.02 -4.91 -1.94
CA GLU A 48 -2.89 -5.62 -1.02
C GLU A 48 -4.18 -6.09 -1.69
N PHE A 49 -4.79 -5.27 -2.55
CA PHE A 49 -5.96 -5.65 -3.34
C PHE A 49 -5.64 -6.85 -4.24
N ILE A 50 -4.51 -6.83 -4.95
CA ILE A 50 -4.08 -7.96 -5.80
C ILE A 50 -3.89 -9.20 -4.93
N ARG A 51 -3.20 -9.09 -3.79
CA ARG A 51 -2.94 -10.20 -2.87
C ARG A 51 -4.23 -10.85 -2.34
N GLN A 52 -5.26 -10.05 -2.06
CA GLN A 52 -6.54 -10.55 -1.55
C GLN A 52 -7.42 -11.20 -2.64
N ASN A 53 -7.31 -10.75 -3.89
CA ASN A 53 -8.22 -11.14 -4.97
C ASN A 53 -7.59 -12.09 -6.01
N SER A 54 -6.27 -12.29 -5.97
CA SER A 54 -5.53 -13.06 -6.98
C SER A 54 -6.10 -14.46 -7.18
N ASP A 55 -6.49 -15.14 -6.09
CA ASP A 55 -6.90 -16.54 -6.14
C ASP A 55 -8.20 -16.72 -6.95
N ILE A 56 -9.21 -15.90 -6.65
CA ILE A 56 -10.50 -15.90 -7.35
C ILE A 56 -10.32 -15.52 -8.82
N ILE A 57 -9.47 -14.52 -9.10
CA ILE A 57 -9.19 -14.08 -10.46
C ILE A 57 -8.50 -15.20 -11.26
N ASN A 58 -7.50 -15.85 -10.66
CA ASN A 58 -6.76 -16.96 -11.29
C ASN A 58 -7.67 -18.16 -11.57
N GLU A 59 -8.55 -18.53 -10.63
CA GLU A 59 -9.54 -19.59 -10.85
C GLU A 59 -10.47 -19.26 -12.03
N GLY A 60 -10.89 -18.00 -12.13
CA GLY A 60 -11.70 -17.51 -13.25
C GLY A 60 -10.97 -17.61 -14.60
N ILE A 61 -9.67 -17.28 -14.63
CA ILE A 61 -8.83 -17.41 -15.82
C ILE A 61 -8.67 -18.88 -16.22
N GLU A 62 -8.39 -19.77 -15.27
CA GLU A 62 -8.24 -21.20 -15.52
C GLU A 62 -9.52 -21.79 -16.15
N LYS A 63 -10.69 -21.48 -15.59
CA LYS A 63 -11.99 -21.91 -16.14
C LYS A 63 -12.19 -21.41 -17.57
N LYS A 64 -11.80 -20.17 -17.89
CA LYS A 64 -11.89 -19.61 -19.25
C LYS A 64 -10.97 -20.35 -20.22
N VAL A 65 -9.72 -20.62 -19.83
CA VAL A 65 -8.75 -21.37 -20.64
C VAL A 65 -9.22 -22.80 -20.89
N ARG A 66 -9.76 -23.48 -19.87
CA ARG A 66 -10.32 -24.83 -20.03
C ARG A 66 -11.49 -24.83 -21.01
N ARG A 67 -12.40 -23.85 -20.91
CA ARG A 67 -13.54 -23.70 -21.84
C ARG A 67 -13.10 -23.40 -23.27
N SER A 68 -12.09 -22.58 -23.48
CA SER A 68 -11.63 -22.26 -24.84
C SER A 68 -11.04 -23.49 -25.53
N ARG A 69 -10.27 -24.31 -24.82
CA ARG A 69 -9.70 -25.57 -25.36
C ARG A 69 -10.77 -26.61 -25.70
N LEU A 70 -11.85 -26.67 -24.93
CA LEU A 70 -12.97 -27.59 -25.19
C LEU A 70 -13.83 -27.19 -26.40
N LYS A 71 -13.81 -25.92 -26.82
CA LYS A 71 -14.54 -25.45 -28.01
C LYS A 71 -13.79 -25.69 -29.33
N VAL A 72 -12.56 -26.20 -29.28
CA VAL A 72 -11.72 -26.46 -30.47
C VAL A 72 -11.89 -27.91 -30.97
N VAL A 73 -12.83 -28.68 -30.41
CA VAL A 73 -13.18 -30.05 -30.84
C VAL A 73 -14.61 -30.07 -31.36
#